data_AF-F7V3R0-F1
#
_entry.id   AF-F7V3R0-F1
#
_cell.length_a   1.000
_cell.length_b   1.000
_cell.length_c   1.000
_cell.angle_alpha   90.00
_cell.angle_beta   90.00
_cell.angle_gamma   90.00
#
_symmetry.space_group_name_H-M   'P 1'
#
loop_
_entity.id
_entity.type
_entity.pdbx_description
1 polymer ?
#
loop_
_entity_poly.entity_id
_entity_poly.type
_entity_poly.pdbx_seq_one_letter_code
_entity_poly.pdbx_strand_id
1 'polypeptide(L)' 'MRSVASVKDRLKNYAQKSGRTFQDVLTVYVLERVLYRISRSVYAGNFTLKGGILFYDMYVDD' A
#
# COMPACT_ATOMS: atom_id res chain seq x y z
N MET A 1 -8.64 -12.98 -14.43
CA MET A 1 -7.27 -12.55 -14.81
C MET A 1 -7.00 -11.19 -14.15
N ARG A 2 -6.03 -11.07 -13.23
CA ARG A 2 -5.64 -9.77 -12.63
C ARG A 2 -4.59 -9.12 -13.53
N SER A 3 -4.99 -8.31 -14.51
CA SER A 3 -4.03 -7.54 -15.32
C SER A 3 -3.53 -6.33 -14.53
N VAL A 4 -2.32 -5.86 -14.81
CA VAL A 4 -1.74 -4.67 -14.15
C VAL A 4 -2.58 -3.42 -14.41
N ALA A 5 -3.18 -3.29 -15.61
CA ALA A 5 -4.15 -2.26 -15.93
C ALA A 5 -5.35 -2.28 -14.97
N SER A 6 -5.88 -3.48 -14.66
CA SER A 6 -7.00 -3.64 -13.73
C SER A 6 -6.68 -3.21 -12.29
N VAL A 7 -5.44 -3.38 -11.82
CA VAL A 7 -5.06 -2.91 -10.47
C VAL A 7 -4.92 -1.40 -10.44
N LYS A 8 -4.28 -0.81 -11.46
CA LYS A 8 -4.12 0.64 -11.59
C LYS A 8 -5.47 1.35 -11.62
N ASP A 9 -6.42 0.85 -12.40
CA ASP A 9 -7.76 1.43 -12.50
C ASP A 9 -8.53 1.33 -11.18
N ARG A 10 -8.40 0.21 -10.46
CA ARG A 10 -9.01 0.05 -9.13
C ARG A 10 -8.44 1.02 -8.11
N LEU A 11 -7.13 1.23 -8.10
CA LEU A 11 -6.48 2.19 -7.22
C LEU A 11 -6.86 3.63 -7.58
N LYS A 12 -7.00 3.94 -8.87
CA LYS A 12 -7.48 5.25 -9.34
C LYS A 12 -8.91 5.52 -8.88
N ASN A 13 -9.81 4.53 -9.01
CA ASN A 13 -11.18 4.63 -8.53
C ASN A 13 -11.26 4.75 -7.00
N TYR A 14 -10.37 4.07 -6.27
CA TYR A 14 -10.29 4.19 -4.81
C TYR A 14 -9.81 5.58 -4.39
N ALA A 15 -8.78 6.12 -5.04
CA ALA A 15 -8.28 7.48 -4.79
C ALA A 15 -9.39 8.53 -4.95
N GLN A 16 -10.15 8.45 -6.05
CA GLN A 16 -11.30 9.33 -6.28
C GLN A 16 -12.37 9.24 -5.18
N LYS A 17 -12.69 8.02 -4.72
CA LYS A 17 -13.70 7.80 -3.67
C LYS A 17 -13.25 8.20 -2.27
N SER A 18 -11.95 8.12 -2.00
CA SER A 18 -11.35 8.43 -0.70
C SER A 18 -10.91 9.89 -0.58
N GLY A 19 -11.02 10.69 -1.65
CA GLY A 19 -10.52 12.07 -1.68
C GLY A 19 -9.00 12.19 -1.62
N ARG A 20 -8.26 11.07 -1.75
CA ARG A 20 -6.79 11.03 -1.70
C ARG A 20 -6.20 11.12 -3.10
N THR A 21 -4.95 11.57 -3.20
CA THR A 21 -4.25 11.52 -4.49
C THR A 21 -3.99 10.08 -4.90
N PHE A 22 -3.95 9.81 -6.21
CA PHE A 22 -3.59 8.48 -6.71
C PHE A 22 -2.18 8.06 -6.26
N GLN A 23 -1.25 9.03 -6.13
CA GLN A 23 0.11 8.75 -5.71
C GLN A 23 0.16 8.26 -4.25
N ASP A 24 -0.60 8.87 -3.34
CA ASP A 24 -0.66 8.44 -1.94
C ASP A 24 -1.23 7.03 -1.82
N VAL A 25 -2.34 6.78 -2.51
CA VAL A 25 -2.98 5.45 -2.56
C VAL A 25 -2.01 4.41 -3.14
N LEU A 26 -1.27 4.76 -4.18
CA LEU A 26 -0.29 3.87 -4.79
C LEU A 26 0.87 3.57 -3.83
N THR A 27 1.40 4.58 -3.14
CA THR A 27 2.47 4.43 -2.16
C THR A 27 2.07 3.47 -1.05
N VAL A 28 0.91 3.71 -0.41
CA VAL A 28 0.40 2.85 0.67
C VAL A 28 0.16 1.43 0.16
N TYR A 29 -0.51 1.28 -1.00
CA TYR A 29 -0.75 -0.02 -1.59
C TYR A 29 0.55 -0.80 -1.84
N VAL A 30 1.58 -0.16 -2.40
CA VAL A 30 2.85 -0.84 -2.67
C VAL A 30 3.52 -1.29 -1.37
N LEU A 31 3.54 -0.43 -0.34
CA LEU A 31 4.10 -0.75 0.97
C LEU A 31 3.40 -1.96 1.59
N GLU A 32 2.08 -1.95 1.70
CA GLU A 32 1.29 -3.06 2.24
C GLU A 32 1.54 -4.35 1.46
N ARG A 33 1.57 -4.28 0.13
CA ARG A 33 1.80 -5.47 -0.72
C ARG A 33 3.21 -6.02 -0.59
N VAL A 34 4.22 -5.18 -0.38
CA VAL A 34 5.59 -5.60 -0.10
C VAL A 34 5.64 -6.31 1.25
N LEU A 35 5.11 -5.68 2.31
CA LEU A 35 5.09 -6.25 3.65
C LEU A 35 4.34 -7.58 3.69
N TYR A 36 3.19 -7.65 3.03
CA TYR A 36 2.42 -8.89 2.89
C TYR A 36 3.23 -10.00 2.19
N ARG A 37 3.99 -9.68 1.14
CA ARG A 37 4.84 -10.69 0.47
C ARG A 37 5.98 -11.16 1.37
N ILE A 38 6.62 -10.25 2.09
CA ILE A 38 7.69 -10.58 3.03
C ILE A 38 7.15 -11.46 4.15
N SER A 39 6.01 -11.11 4.75
CA SER A 39 5.40 -11.87 5.86
C SER A 39 4.96 -13.28 5.47
N ARG A 40 4.65 -13.50 4.19
CA ARG A 40 4.30 -14.82 3.63
C ARG A 40 5.50 -15.61 3.10
N SER A 41 6.69 -15.03 3.12
CA SER A 41 7.92 -15.67 2.63
C SER A 41 8.66 -16.40 3.74
N VAL A 42 9.57 -17.29 3.35
CA VAL A 42 10.50 -17.96 4.27
C VAL A 42 11.44 -16.97 4.99
N TYR A 43 11.56 -15.75 4.47
CA TYR A 43 12.43 -14.71 5.02
C TYR A 43 11.74 -13.82 6.04
N ALA A 44 10.49 -14.08 6.44
CA ALA A 44 9.73 -13.22 7.35
C ALA A 44 10.51 -12.90 8.64
N GLY A 45 11.22 -13.89 9.21
CA GLY A 45 12.05 -13.70 10.41
C GLY A 45 13.32 -12.86 10.20
N ASN A 46 13.71 -12.60 8.96
CA ASN A 46 14.93 -11.83 8.63
C ASN A 46 14.67 -10.32 8.57
N PHE A 47 13.41 -9.90 8.64
CA PHE A 47 13.03 -8.49 8.55
C PHE A 47 12.37 -8.03 9.84
N THR A 48 12.91 -6.97 10.44
CA THR A 48 12.21 -6.22 11.48
C THR A 48 11.63 -4.96 10.88
N LEU A 49 10.32 -4.80 11.03
CA LEU A 49 9.62 -3.63 10.55
C LEU A 49 9.83 -2.45 11.51
N LYS A 50 10.29 -1.30 10.99
CA LYS A 50 10.62 -0.08 11.76
C LYS A 50 10.28 1.18 10.97
N GLY A 51 10.31 2.33 11.66
CA GLY A 51 10.25 3.66 11.05
C GLY A 51 8.83 4.21 10.85
N GLY A 52 8.77 5.46 10.38
CA GLY A 52 7.53 6.24 10.27
C GLY A 52 6.67 5.94 9.05
N ILE A 53 7.21 5.24 8.05
CA ILE A 53 6.55 4.97 6.77
C ILE A 53 5.27 4.12 6.89
N LEU A 54 5.06 3.52 8.06
CA LEU A 54 3.87 2.72 8.41
C LEU A 54 2.74 3.55 8.99
N PHE A 55 3.03 4.79 9.40
CA PHE A 55 2.03 5.73 9.90
C PHE A 55 1.41 6.57 8.78
N TYR A 56 1.63 6.21 7.51
CA TYR A 56 1.12 6.96 6.35
C TYR A 56 -0.42 7.05 6.32
N ASP A 57 -1.11 6.13 7.01
CA ASP A 57 -2.57 6.14 7.16
C ASP A 57 -3.05 6.74 8.49
N MET A 58 -2.12 7.04 9.41
CA MET A 58 -2.43 7.50 10.77
C MET A 58 -2.41 9.03 10.91
N TYR A 59 -1.91 9.75 9.90
CA TYR A 59 -2.11 11.19 9.73
C TYR A 59 -3.33 11.40 8.85
N VAL A 60 -4.51 11.16 9.43
CA VAL A 60 -5.74 11.79 8.96
C VAL A 60 -5.70 13.19 9.58
N ASP A 61 -5.11 14.15 8.87
CA ASP A 61 -5.33 15.55 9.20
C ASP A 61 -6.81 15.84 8.90
N ASP A 62 -7.56 16.25 9.92
CA ASP A 62 -8.87 16.90 9.78
C ASP A 62 -8.77 18.17 8.90
#